data_AF-A0A3B8QQQ1-F1
#
_entry.id   AF-A0A3B8QQQ1-F1
#
_cell.length_a   1.000
_cell.length_b   1.000
_cell.length_c   1.000
_cell.angle_alpha   90.00
_cell.angle_beta   90.00
_cell.angle_gamma   90.00
#
_symmetry.space_group_name_H-M   'P 1'
#
loop_
_entity.id
_entity.type
_entity.pdbx_description
1 polymer ?
#
loop_
_entity_poly.entity_id
_entity_poly.type
_entity_poly.pdbx_seq_one_letter_code
_entity_poly.pdbx_strand_id
1 'polypeptide(L)'
;FQDQFPGKKLFTEGYEGIEVRKGDASGDQQVDGISGGTITSVGVQAMISDCLKPYKNYLMSIASAATAPVIDSLGLAADSTLTTAAL
;
A
#
# COMPACT_ATOMS: atom_id res chain seq x y z
N PHE A 1 0.76 -11.15 -6.92
CA PHE A 1 1.70 -10.21 -6.25
C PHE A 1 0.93 -9.21 -5.40
N GLN A 2 0.04 -8.41 -5.98
CA GLN A 2 -0.72 -7.38 -5.25
C GLN A 2 -1.58 -7.96 -4.11
N ASP A 3 -2.12 -9.17 -4.28
CA ASP A 3 -2.95 -9.84 -3.26
C ASP A 3 -2.20 -10.21 -1.97
N GLN A 4 -0.88 -10.09 -1.95
CA GLN A 4 -0.05 -10.39 -0.76
C GLN A 4 0.11 -9.20 0.19
N PHE A 5 -0.25 -7.99 -0.25
CA PHE A 5 -0.10 -6.75 0.51
C PHE A 5 -1.21 -6.48 1.56
N PRO A 6 -2.48 -6.85 1.32
CA PRO A 6 -3.51 -6.73 2.34
C PRO A 6 -3.14 -7.48 3.63
N GLY A 7 -3.35 -6.83 4.79
CA GLY A 7 -3.05 -7.40 6.11
C GLY A 7 -1.57 -7.30 6.54
N LYS A 8 -0.68 -6.79 5.68
CA LYS A 8 0.73 -6.54 6.03
C LYS A 8 0.89 -5.26 6.86
N LYS A 9 1.96 -5.20 7.64
CA LYS A 9 2.33 -4.05 8.46
C LYS A 9 3.34 -3.17 7.71
N LEU A 10 3.11 -1.86 7.71
CA LEU A 10 4.01 -0.91 7.06
C LEU A 10 5.12 -0.41 8.00
N PHE A 11 4.84 -0.35 9.31
CA PHE A 11 5.75 0.17 10.33
C PHE A 11 5.84 -0.82 11.49
N THR A 12 7.06 -1.23 11.84
CA THR A 12 7.39 -1.98 13.08
C THR A 12 8.62 -1.35 13.74
N GLU A 13 8.97 -1.79 14.95
CA GLU A 13 10.14 -1.25 15.69
C GLU A 13 11.48 -1.39 14.95
N GLY A 14 11.59 -2.36 14.03
CA GLY A 14 12.85 -2.66 13.33
C GLY A 14 12.86 -2.32 11.85
N TYR A 15 11.69 -2.07 11.22
CA TYR A 15 11.62 -1.91 9.78
C TYR A 15 10.42 -1.08 9.31
N GLU A 16 10.71 -0.16 8.38
CA GLU A 16 9.75 0.78 7.78
C GLU A 16 9.65 0.48 6.28
N GLY A 17 8.58 -0.20 5.89
CA GLY A 17 8.34 -0.66 4.53
C GLY A 17 7.89 -2.11 4.44
N ILE A 18 8.01 -2.67 3.24
CA ILE A 18 7.74 -4.07 2.93
C ILE A 18 8.92 -4.62 2.13
N GLU A 19 9.46 -5.75 2.59
CA GLU A 19 10.56 -6.46 1.96
C GLU A 19 10.04 -7.41 0.87
N VAL A 20 10.68 -7.38 -0.30
CA VAL A 20 10.30 -8.21 -1.44
C VAL A 20 11.30 -9.38 -1.57
N ARG A 21 10.86 -10.59 -1.24
CA ARG A 21 11.66 -11.83 -1.17
C ARG A 21 11.59 -12.67 -2.44
N LYS A 22 12.35 -13.75 -2.56
CA LYS A 22 12.41 -14.58 -3.78
C LYS A 22 11.64 -15.90 -3.58
N GLY A 23 10.37 -15.80 -3.20
CA GLY A 23 9.48 -16.95 -3.02
C GLY A 23 9.53 -17.60 -1.63
N ASP A 24 10.20 -16.95 -0.68
CA ASP A 24 10.38 -17.37 0.72
C ASP A 24 9.83 -16.32 1.71
N ALA A 25 8.92 -15.45 1.28
CA ALA A 25 8.35 -14.42 2.14
C ALA A 25 7.58 -15.05 3.30
N SER A 26 8.05 -14.79 4.52
CA SER A 26 7.41 -15.25 5.75
C SER A 26 7.42 -14.12 6.77
N GLY A 27 6.24 -13.53 6.99
CA GLY A 27 6.04 -12.50 8.00
C GLY A 27 5.11 -11.37 7.58
N ASP A 28 4.93 -10.44 8.52
CA ASP A 28 3.98 -9.34 8.42
C ASP A 28 4.45 -8.21 7.50
N GLN A 29 5.74 -8.15 7.17
CA GLN A 29 6.33 -7.11 6.33
C GLN A 29 7.06 -7.68 5.11
N GLN A 30 6.70 -8.90 4.70
CA GLN A 30 7.35 -9.59 3.58
C GLN A 30 6.31 -10.02 2.55
N VAL A 31 6.70 -9.89 1.27
CA VAL A 31 5.94 -10.36 0.12
C VAL A 31 6.87 -11.04 -0.88
N ASP A 32 6.36 -12.00 -1.65
CA ASP A 32 7.12 -12.69 -2.68
C ASP A 32 7.22 -11.83 -3.93
N GLY A 33 8.43 -11.56 -4.39
CA GLY A 33 8.71 -10.93 -5.67
C GLY A 33 8.38 -11.83 -6.86
N ILE A 34 8.39 -11.25 -8.05
CA ILE A 34 8.13 -11.97 -9.29
C ILE A 34 9.38 -12.74 -9.73
N SER A 35 9.21 -14.01 -10.08
CA SER A 35 10.28 -14.85 -10.63
C SER A 35 10.81 -14.28 -11.95
N GLY A 36 12.13 -14.21 -12.10
CA GLY A 36 12.79 -13.57 -13.25
C GLY A 36 12.81 -12.03 -13.22
N GLY A 37 12.19 -11.41 -12.21
CA GLY A 37 12.07 -9.95 -12.06
C GLY A 37 12.91 -9.35 -10.93
N THR A 38 14.08 -9.92 -10.60
CA THR A 38 14.84 -9.53 -9.39
C THR A 38 15.13 -8.02 -9.30
N ILE A 39 15.53 -7.37 -10.39
CA ILE A 39 15.79 -5.92 -10.39
C ILE A 39 14.51 -5.12 -10.15
N THR A 40 13.40 -5.55 -10.75
CA THR A 40 12.08 -4.94 -10.52
C THR A 40 11.63 -5.11 -9.07
N SER A 41 11.81 -6.30 -8.48
CA SER A 41 11.50 -6.58 -7.08
C SER A 41 12.28 -5.68 -6.11
N VAL A 42 13.58 -5.50 -6.36
CA VAL A 42 14.42 -4.58 -5.58
C VAL A 42 13.97 -3.12 -5.76
N GLY A 43 13.63 -2.72 -7.00
CA GLY A 43 13.12 -1.39 -7.29
C GLY A 43 11.79 -1.09 -6.58
N VAL A 44 10.87 -2.05 -6.55
CA VAL A 44 9.58 -1.93 -5.83
C VAL A 44 9.81 -1.79 -4.32
N GLN A 45 10.71 -2.58 -3.74
CA GLN A 45 11.07 -2.44 -2.32
C GLN A 45 11.60 -1.04 -2.00
N ALA A 46 12.53 -0.52 -2.81
CA ALA A 46 13.08 0.81 -2.64
C ALA A 46 11.99 1.90 -2.80
N MET A 47 11.15 1.78 -3.83
CA MET A 47 10.04 2.69 -4.10
C MET A 47 9.08 2.77 -2.90
N ILE A 48 8.69 1.63 -2.34
CA ILE A 48 7.80 1.61 -1.17
C ILE A 48 8.45 2.30 0.03
N SER A 49 9.71 2.01 0.33
CA SER A 49 10.41 2.65 1.45
C SER A 49 10.53 4.16 1.26
N ASP A 50 10.89 4.62 0.05
CA ASP A 50 11.05 6.04 -0.25
C ASP A 50 9.72 6.80 -0.25
N CYS A 51 8.66 6.19 -0.79
CA CYS A 51 7.32 6.77 -0.76
C CYS A 51 6.76 6.86 0.66
N LEU A 52 7.07 5.93 1.56
CA LEU A 52 6.53 5.92 2.92
C LEU A 52 7.21 6.92 3.87
N LYS A 53 8.50 7.24 3.65
CA LYS A 53 9.27 8.19 4.48
C LYS A 53 8.54 9.52 4.74
N PRO A 54 8.05 10.27 3.73
CA PRO A 54 7.39 11.55 3.97
C PRO A 54 6.03 11.41 4.68
N TYR A 55 5.33 10.29 4.48
CA TYR A 55 3.99 10.07 5.05
C TYR A 55 4.02 9.40 6.43
N LYS A 56 5.17 8.96 6.91
CA LYS A 56 5.31 8.21 8.17
C LYS A 56 4.53 8.83 9.33
N ASN A 57 4.78 10.10 9.64
CA ASN A 57 4.13 10.77 10.77
C ASN A 57 2.60 10.82 10.62
N TYR A 58 2.11 11.03 9.40
CA TYR A 58 0.69 11.06 9.10
C TYR A 58 0.04 9.68 9.18
N LEU A 59 0.68 8.66 8.62
CA LEU A 59 0.18 7.29 8.67
C LEU A 59 0.18 6.74 10.11
N MET A 60 1.19 7.08 10.92
CA MET A 60 1.24 6.73 12.33
C MET A 60 0.17 7.45 13.16
N SER A 61 -0.13 8.72 12.84
CA SER A 61 -1.20 9.44 13.53
C SER A 61 -2.58 8.89 13.20
N ILE A 62 -2.83 8.52 11.93
CA ILE A 62 -4.06 7.83 11.53
C ILE A 62 -4.12 6.46 12.20
N ALA A 63 -3.06 5.66 12.20
CA ALA A 63 -3.07 4.34 12.82
C ALA A 63 -3.39 4.41 14.32
N SER A 64 -2.94 5.47 14.99
CA SER A 64 -3.27 5.74 16.40
C SER A 64 -4.72 6.20 16.59
N ALA A 65 -5.33 6.82 15.57
CA ALA A 65 -6.71 7.29 15.58
C ALA A 65 -7.72 6.28 14.99
N ALA A 66 -7.28 5.27 14.25
CA ALA A 66 -8.10 4.41 13.37
C ALA A 66 -8.41 3.02 13.94
N THR A 67 -8.57 2.87 15.26
CA THR A 67 -9.06 1.61 15.89
C THR A 67 -10.55 1.30 15.56
N ALA A 68 -11.05 1.66 14.38
CA ALA A 68 -12.35 1.26 13.86
C ALA A 68 -12.22 0.84 12.39
N PRO A 69 -12.79 -0.31 11.97
CA PRO A 69 -12.61 -0.83 10.62
C PRO A 69 -13.50 -0.05 9.64
N VAL A 70 -12.91 0.84 8.86
CA VAL A 70 -13.58 1.42 7.68
C VAL A 70 -13.25 0.55 6.46
N ILE A 71 -14.03 -0.52 6.31
CA ILE A 71 -14.35 -1.05 4.98
C ILE A 71 -15.32 -0.04 4.35
N ASP A 72 -14.81 0.92 3.60
CA ASP A 72 -15.67 1.73 2.73
C ASP A 72 -15.21 1.64 1.27
N SER A 73 -16.13 1.06 0.51
CA SER A 73 -16.22 1.04 -0.93
C SER A 73 -15.76 2.37 -1.53
N LEU A 74 -14.66 2.35 -2.30
CA LEU A 74 -14.32 3.44 -3.22
C LEU A 74 -15.36 3.48 -4.36
N GLY A 75 -16.56 3.97 -4.02
CA GLY A 75 -17.55 4.43 -4.96
C GLY A 75 -16.99 5.64 -5.67
N LEU A 76 -16.40 5.38 -6.83
CA LEU A 76 -16.05 6.39 -7.82
C LEU A 76 -17.36 7.10 -8.19
N ALA A 77 -17.64 8.23 -7.54
CA ALA A 77 -18.70 9.13 -7.94
C ALA A 77 -18.38 9.56 -9.38
N ALA A 78 -19.10 8.97 -10.33
CA ALA A 78 -19.15 9.45 -11.70
C ALA A 78 -19.78 10.85 -11.66
N ASP A 79 -18.93 11.87 -11.60
CA ASP A 79 -19.29 13.26 -11.78
C ASP A 79 -19.92 13.43 -13.18
N SER A 80 -21.25 13.41 -13.21
CA SER A 80 -22.06 13.60 -14.42
C SER A 80 -22.56 15.04 -14.45
N THR A 81 -21.64 16.01 -14.43
CA THR A 81 -21.90 17.45 -14.61
C THR A 81 -22.02 17.84 -16.09
N LEU A 82 -22.79 17.10 -16.90
CA LEU A 82 -23.02 17.43 -18.32
C LEU A 82 -24.44 17.00 -18.77
N THR A 83 -25.48 17.70 -18.31
CA THR A 83 -26.74 17.86 -19.06
C THR A 83 -27.61 18.98 -18.48
N THR A 84 -27.06 20.20 -18.44
CA THR A 84 -27.88 21.40 -18.65
C THR A 84 -27.59 21.88 -20.08
N ALA A 85 -28.63 21.93 -20.92
CA ALA A 85 -28.80 22.75 -22.13
C ALA A 85 -29.35 21.97 -23.34
N ALA A 86 -30.68 21.90 -23.45
CA ALA A 86 -31.41 22.17 -24.68
C ALA A 86 -32.90 22.30 -24.33
N LEU A 87 -33.59 23.17 -25.05
CA LEU A 87 -34.94 23.66 -24.81
C LEU A 87 -36.02 22.57 -24.77
#